data_AF-A0A3S4LWW1-F1
#
_entry.id   AF-A0A3S4LWW1-F1
#
_cell.length_a   1.000
_cell.length_b   1.000
_cell.length_c   1.000
_cell.angle_alpha   90.00
_cell.angle_beta   90.00
_cell.angle_gamma   90.00
#
_symmetry.space_group_name_H-M   'P 1'
#
loop_
_entity.id
_entity.type
_entity.pdbx_description
1 polymer ?
#
loop_
_entity_poly.entity_id
_entity_poly.type
_entity_poly.pdbx_seq_one_letter_code
_entity_poly.pdbx_strand_id
1 'polypeptide(L)'
;MPNDYVCEGEVYSQPASLPLYPKSPYSRRLFYKRNIIGNQVFTWAWRFKACLFDTELKAAQDYDIFLRMVVEYGEPWKVEEATQILHINHGEMQITSSPKKFSGYFHFYRKHKDKFDRASKKIPAFYPVPNSQ
;
A
#
# COMPACT_ATOMS: atom_id res chain seq x y z
N MET A 1 -11.91 11.04 7.28
CA MET A 1 -11.45 10.10 6.21
C MET A 1 -9.93 10.18 6.15
N PRO A 2 -9.19 9.07 6.27
CA PRO A 2 -7.73 9.08 6.28
C PRO A 2 -7.17 9.54 4.93
N ASN A 3 -6.35 10.58 4.89
CA ASN A 3 -5.81 11.15 3.65
C ASN A 3 -4.27 11.24 3.69
N ASP A 4 -3.61 11.44 2.53
CA ASP A 4 -2.22 11.92 2.43
C ASP A 4 -2.19 13.24 1.66
N TYR A 5 -1.12 14.02 1.77
CA TYR A 5 -0.87 15.13 0.84
C TYR A 5 -0.22 14.62 -0.46
N VAL A 6 -0.54 15.19 -1.61
CA VAL A 6 0.08 14.86 -2.91
C VAL A 6 0.97 16.00 -3.38
N CYS A 7 2.21 15.71 -3.78
CA CYS A 7 3.12 16.65 -4.41
C CYS A 7 3.22 16.38 -5.92
N GLU A 8 2.90 17.39 -6.74
CA GLU A 8 2.86 17.32 -8.21
C GLU A 8 4.03 18.06 -8.90
N GLY A 9 5.06 18.47 -8.14
CA GLY A 9 6.31 18.98 -8.72
C GLY A 9 6.52 20.50 -8.65
N GLU A 10 5.66 21.27 -8.00
CA GLU A 10 5.96 22.70 -7.73
C GLU A 10 6.59 22.93 -6.35
N VAL A 11 7.25 24.07 -6.20
CA VAL A 11 7.81 24.53 -4.91
C VAL A 11 6.66 25.11 -4.07
N TYR A 12 6.15 24.33 -3.11
CA TYR A 12 5.10 24.80 -2.21
C TYR A 12 5.67 25.28 -0.87
N SER A 13 5.11 26.37 -0.35
CA SER A 13 5.57 27.01 0.88
C SER A 13 5.04 26.35 2.15
N GLN A 14 3.94 25.57 2.10
CA GLN A 14 3.32 24.90 3.25
C GLN A 14 2.63 23.57 2.83
N PRO A 15 2.75 22.46 3.60
CA PRO A 15 2.13 21.17 3.26
C PRO A 15 0.60 21.21 3.16
N ALA A 16 -0.07 22.07 3.93
CA ALA A 16 -1.52 22.17 3.96
C ALA A 16 -2.14 22.70 2.64
N SER A 17 -1.33 23.27 1.74
CA SER A 17 -1.80 23.69 0.41
C SER A 17 -1.83 22.56 -0.61
N LEU A 18 -1.34 21.36 -0.26
CA LEU A 18 -1.30 20.22 -1.17
C LEU A 18 -2.67 19.52 -1.24
N PRO A 19 -3.08 19.01 -2.41
CA PRO A 19 -4.31 18.24 -2.53
C PRO A 19 -4.21 16.95 -1.71
N LEU A 20 -5.37 16.53 -1.18
CA LEU A 20 -5.48 15.33 -0.36
C LEU A 20 -5.70 14.10 -1.24
N TYR A 21 -4.84 13.10 -1.11
CA TYR A 21 -5.04 11.75 -1.63
C TYR A 21 -5.99 10.98 -0.71
N PRO A 22 -7.19 10.59 -1.18
CA PRO A 22 -8.14 9.88 -0.34
C PRO A 22 -7.68 8.45 -0.06
N LYS A 23 -7.56 8.08 1.21
CA LYS A 23 -7.37 6.67 1.60
C LYS A 23 -8.67 6.07 2.10
N SER A 24 -8.90 4.83 1.72
CA SER A 24 -9.98 4.04 2.31
C SER A 24 -9.68 3.75 3.79
N PRO A 25 -10.71 3.73 4.65
CA PRO A 25 -10.63 3.10 5.97
C PRO A 25 -10.11 1.67 5.88
N TYR A 26 -9.52 1.17 6.96
CA TYR A 26 -9.11 -0.21 6.99
C TYR A 26 -10.33 -1.14 6.91
N SER A 27 -10.22 -2.17 6.08
CA SER A 27 -11.17 -3.28 6.04
C SER A 27 -10.38 -4.52 5.65
N ARG A 28 -10.44 -5.57 6.48
CA ARG A 28 -9.75 -6.84 6.22
C ARG A 28 -10.09 -7.40 4.83
N ARG A 29 -11.34 -7.28 4.40
CA ARG A 29 -11.81 -7.72 3.07
C ARG A 29 -11.13 -6.96 1.92
N LEU A 30 -10.95 -5.64 2.06
CA LEU A 30 -10.24 -4.84 1.07
C LEU A 30 -8.73 -5.04 1.15
N PHE A 31 -8.21 -5.17 2.36
CA PHE A 31 -6.79 -5.41 2.60
C PHE A 31 -6.32 -6.69 1.95
N TYR A 32 -7.08 -7.77 2.05
CA TYR A 32 -6.79 -9.03 1.35
C TYR A 32 -6.86 -8.94 -0.19
N LYS A 33 -7.37 -7.83 -0.76
CA LYS A 33 -7.36 -7.62 -2.21
C LYS A 33 -6.18 -6.77 -2.66
N ARG A 34 -5.74 -5.81 -1.85
CA ARG A 34 -4.69 -4.84 -2.20
C ARG A 34 -4.09 -4.20 -0.94
N ASN A 35 -2.87 -3.71 -1.04
CA ASN A 35 -2.27 -2.91 0.04
C ASN A 35 -3.09 -1.62 0.23
N ILE A 36 -3.95 -1.59 1.25
CA ILE A 36 -4.70 -0.41 1.67
C ILE A 36 -4.03 0.33 2.85
N ILE A 37 -2.92 -0.19 3.38
CA ILE A 37 -2.18 0.44 4.47
C ILE A 37 -1.39 1.64 3.93
N GLY A 38 -0.75 1.47 2.77
CA GLY A 38 0.08 2.49 2.13
C GLY A 38 1.56 2.26 2.42
N ASN A 39 2.34 3.33 2.50
CA ASN A 39 3.81 3.27 2.61
C ASN A 39 4.35 3.64 4.00
N GLN A 40 3.47 4.05 4.92
CA GLN A 40 3.82 4.46 6.27
C GLN A 40 3.12 3.56 7.28
N VAL A 41 3.89 3.06 8.25
CA VAL A 41 3.36 2.33 9.41
C VAL A 41 4.12 2.79 10.65
N PHE A 42 3.39 2.96 11.75
CA PHE A 42 3.96 3.12 13.08
C PHE A 42 3.61 1.90 13.92
N THR A 43 4.62 1.24 14.49
CA THR A 43 4.44 -0.03 15.21
C THR A 43 5.57 -0.25 16.20
N TRP A 44 5.37 -1.20 17.11
CA TRP A 44 6.43 -1.64 18.01
C TRP A 44 7.57 -2.28 17.22
N ALA A 45 8.81 -1.87 17.51
CA ALA A 45 10.00 -2.36 16.82
C ALA A 45 10.12 -3.90 16.86
N TRP A 46 9.73 -4.53 17.95
CA TRP A 46 9.79 -5.99 18.09
C TRP A 46 8.77 -6.70 17.18
N ARG A 47 7.58 -6.14 16.94
CA ARG A 47 6.59 -6.70 16.00
C ARG A 47 7.13 -6.67 14.57
N PHE A 48 7.75 -5.55 14.21
CA PHE A 48 8.38 -5.41 12.90
C PHE A 48 9.55 -6.40 12.74
N LYS A 49 10.41 -6.55 13.76
CA LYS A 49 11.54 -7.50 13.77
C LYS A 49 11.12 -8.97 13.82
N ALA A 50 9.94 -9.29 14.34
CA ALA A 50 9.41 -10.66 14.31
C ALA A 50 8.93 -11.04 12.91
N CYS A 51 8.50 -10.05 12.11
CA CYS A 51 8.08 -10.28 10.72
C CYS A 51 9.23 -10.11 9.73
N LEU A 52 10.01 -9.03 9.78
CA LEU A 52 11.06 -8.65 8.79
C LEU A 52 10.56 -8.62 7.34
N PHE A 53 11.38 -8.12 6.42
CA PHE A 53 11.10 -8.25 5.00
C PHE A 53 11.45 -9.65 4.51
N ASP A 54 10.66 -10.17 3.58
CA ASP A 54 11.00 -11.38 2.84
C ASP A 54 11.96 -11.03 1.69
N THR A 55 13.21 -11.51 1.78
CA THR A 55 14.27 -11.24 0.81
C THR A 55 14.07 -11.98 -0.52
N GLU A 56 13.23 -13.02 -0.54
CA GLU A 56 12.92 -13.79 -1.75
C GLU A 56 11.82 -13.14 -2.59
N LEU A 57 10.99 -12.28 -1.99
CA LEU A 57 9.97 -11.53 -2.72
C LEU A 57 10.60 -10.42 -3.55
N LYS A 58 10.33 -10.45 -4.87
CA LYS A 58 10.78 -9.43 -5.82
C LYS A 58 9.87 -8.21 -5.91
N ALA A 59 8.66 -8.29 -5.36
CA ALA A 59 7.68 -7.21 -5.28
C ALA A 59 6.74 -7.45 -4.10
N ALA A 60 5.98 -6.41 -3.71
CA ALA A 60 4.99 -6.45 -2.63
C ALA A 60 5.59 -6.84 -1.26
N GLN A 61 6.87 -6.51 -1.02
CA GLN A 61 7.57 -6.80 0.23
C GLN A 61 6.96 -6.04 1.43
N ASP A 62 6.58 -4.78 1.20
CA ASP A 62 5.82 -3.93 2.11
C ASP A 62 4.47 -4.57 2.46
N TYR A 63 3.73 -5.02 1.45
CA TYR A 63 2.43 -5.64 1.66
C TYR A 63 2.55 -7.00 2.36
N ASP A 64 3.59 -7.79 2.06
CA ASP A 64 3.91 -9.05 2.75
C ASP A 64 4.14 -8.88 4.24
N ILE A 65 5.02 -7.97 4.63
CA ILE A 65 5.29 -7.74 6.04
C ILE A 65 4.03 -7.22 6.75
N PHE A 66 3.28 -6.29 6.13
CA PHE A 66 2.06 -5.78 6.74
C PHE A 66 0.98 -6.86 6.87
N LEU A 67 0.84 -7.74 5.87
CA LEU A 67 -0.11 -8.85 5.95
C LEU A 67 0.24 -9.79 7.11
N ARG A 68 1.52 -10.13 7.27
CA ARG A 68 1.98 -11.00 8.37
C ARG A 68 1.79 -10.32 9.72
N MET A 69 2.08 -9.03 9.83
CA MET A 69 1.82 -8.26 11.05
C MET A 69 0.33 -8.21 11.39
N VAL A 70 -0.56 -8.05 10.41
CA VAL A 70 -2.01 -8.04 10.64
C VAL A 70 -2.52 -9.41 11.09
N VAL A 71 -2.02 -10.48 10.46
CA VAL A 71 -2.40 -11.85 10.82
C VAL A 71 -1.96 -12.19 12.24
N GLU A 72 -0.75 -11.76 12.64
CA GLU A 72 -0.18 -12.09 13.95
C GLU A 72 -0.66 -11.17 15.07
N TYR A 73 -0.78 -9.87 14.81
CA TYR A 73 -0.98 -8.84 15.85
C TYR A 73 -2.31 -8.08 15.75
N GLY A 74 -3.15 -8.38 14.76
CA GLY A 74 -4.47 -7.79 14.59
C GLY A 74 -4.52 -6.59 13.64
N GLU A 75 -5.72 -6.04 13.50
CA GLU A 75 -6.03 -4.99 12.53
C GLU A 75 -5.33 -3.66 12.88
N PRO A 76 -4.82 -2.91 11.89
CA PRO A 76 -4.19 -1.63 12.12
C PRO A 76 -5.24 -0.53 12.32
N TRP A 77 -4.90 0.47 13.11
CA TRP A 77 -5.65 1.71 13.18
C TRP A 77 -5.11 2.72 12.15
N LYS A 78 -6.00 3.32 11.37
CA LYS A 78 -5.67 4.44 10.48
C LYS A 78 -5.98 5.78 11.13
N VAL A 79 -4.96 6.63 11.16
CA VAL A 79 -5.04 8.06 11.50
C VAL A 79 -5.78 8.79 10.39
N GLU A 80 -6.67 9.73 10.75
CA GLU A 80 -7.49 10.46 9.77
C GLU A 80 -6.73 11.62 9.12
N GLU A 81 -5.80 12.18 9.87
CA GLU A 81 -4.94 13.29 9.49
C GLU A 81 -3.91 12.86 8.43
N ALA A 82 -3.65 13.75 7.48
CA ALA A 82 -2.58 13.55 6.51
C ALA A 82 -1.22 13.77 7.18
N THR A 83 -0.44 12.69 7.28
CA THR A 83 0.88 12.67 7.94
C THR A 83 2.06 12.52 6.97
N GLN A 84 1.77 12.37 5.67
CA GLN A 84 2.76 12.10 4.64
C GLN A 84 2.49 12.95 3.40
N ILE A 85 3.58 13.41 2.77
CA ILE A 85 3.57 13.97 1.42
C ILE A 85 3.98 12.86 0.44
N LEU A 86 3.02 12.42 -0.38
CA LEU A 86 3.21 11.45 -1.45
C LEU A 86 3.65 12.17 -2.73
N HIS A 87 4.81 11.82 -3.24
CA HIS A 87 5.29 12.32 -4.53
C HIS A 87 4.77 11.39 -5.63
N ILE A 88 3.90 11.89 -6.49
CA ILE A 88 3.35 11.13 -7.62
C ILE A 88 3.94 11.73 -8.89
N ASN A 89 4.83 11.01 -9.57
CA ASN A 89 5.32 11.44 -10.88
C ASN A 89 4.17 11.31 -11.90
N HIS A 90 3.54 12.43 -12.26
CA HIS A 90 2.58 12.50 -13.36
C HIS A 90 3.36 12.64 -14.68
N GLY A 91 3.39 11.56 -15.47
CA GLY A 91 3.80 11.61 -16.88
C GLY A 91 5.16 10.99 -17.22
N GLU A 92 6.04 10.74 -16.24
CA GLU A 92 7.21 9.90 -16.49
C GLU A 92 6.83 8.42 -16.42
N MET A 93 7.41 7.63 -17.33
CA MET A 93 7.22 6.19 -17.40
C MET A 93 7.42 5.60 -15.99
N GLN A 94 6.35 5.11 -15.36
CA GLN A 94 6.51 4.29 -14.15
C GLN A 94 7.52 3.21 -14.53
N ILE A 95 8.65 3.13 -13.81
CA ILE A 95 9.67 2.08 -13.96
C ILE A 95 9.01 0.67 -13.90
N THR A 96 7.80 0.60 -13.33
CA THR A 96 6.97 -0.57 -13.06
C THR A 96 5.77 -0.77 -14.00
N SER A 97 5.92 -0.63 -15.32
CA SER A 97 4.93 -1.10 -16.32
C SER A 97 5.25 -2.50 -16.89
N SER A 98 6.26 -3.21 -16.36
CA SER A 98 6.73 -4.47 -16.96
C SER A 98 6.00 -5.73 -16.45
N PRO A 99 5.96 -6.81 -17.25
CA PRO A 99 5.48 -8.15 -16.85
C PRO A 99 6.10 -8.70 -15.55
N LYS A 100 7.27 -8.18 -15.13
CA LYS A 100 7.93 -8.54 -13.87
C LYS A 100 7.12 -8.14 -12.63
N LYS A 101 6.24 -7.12 -12.74
CA LYS A 101 5.31 -6.75 -11.67
C LYS A 101 4.28 -7.86 -11.44
N PHE A 102 3.76 -8.45 -12.53
CA PHE A 102 2.81 -9.55 -12.44
C PHE A 102 3.44 -10.79 -11.80
N SER A 103 4.67 -11.16 -12.19
CA SER A 103 5.36 -12.29 -11.56
C SER A 103 5.67 -12.05 -10.08
N GLY A 104 6.10 -10.84 -9.71
CA GLY A 104 6.35 -10.47 -8.32
C GLY A 104 5.09 -10.53 -7.45
N TYR A 105 3.97 -9.97 -7.92
CA TYR A 105 2.68 -10.07 -7.23
C TYR A 105 2.12 -11.50 -7.20
N PHE A 106 2.43 -12.31 -8.21
CA PHE A 106 2.03 -13.72 -8.23
C PHE A 106 2.76 -14.54 -7.17
N HIS A 107 4.04 -14.25 -6.89
CA HIS A 107 4.78 -14.89 -5.79
C HIS A 107 4.15 -14.57 -4.43
N PHE A 108 3.84 -13.29 -4.18
CA PHE A 108 3.09 -12.87 -2.99
C PHE A 108 1.73 -13.58 -2.90
N TYR A 109 0.97 -13.62 -3.98
CA TYR A 109 -0.33 -14.29 -4.00
C TYR A 109 -0.22 -15.77 -3.64
N ARG A 110 0.74 -16.49 -4.24
CA ARG A 110 0.97 -17.90 -3.95
C ARG A 110 1.32 -18.15 -2.49
N LYS A 111 2.11 -17.27 -1.87
CA LYS A 111 2.52 -17.33 -0.47
C LYS A 111 1.34 -17.20 0.50
N HIS A 112 0.30 -16.44 0.14
CA HIS A 112 -0.83 -16.11 1.02
C HIS A 112 -2.21 -16.56 0.50
N LYS A 113 -2.26 -17.44 -0.50
CA LYS A 113 -3.49 -17.86 -1.19
C LYS A 113 -4.57 -18.42 -0.26
N ASP A 114 -4.18 -18.94 0.90
CA ASP A 114 -5.05 -19.47 1.95
C ASP A 114 -5.88 -18.37 2.65
N LYS A 115 -5.37 -17.13 2.65
CA LYS A 115 -5.99 -15.98 3.34
C LYS A 115 -6.95 -15.22 2.43
N PHE A 116 -6.82 -15.38 1.11
CA PHE A 116 -7.69 -14.74 0.14
C PHE A 116 -8.98 -15.54 -0.03
N ASP A 117 -10.13 -14.88 0.15
CA ASP A 117 -11.43 -15.52 -0.10
C ASP A 117 -11.55 -15.98 -1.58
N ARG A 118 -12.43 -16.94 -1.88
CA ARG A 118 -12.64 -17.42 -3.27
C ARG A 118 -13.04 -16.29 -4.24
N ALA A 119 -13.63 -15.20 -3.75
CA ALA A 119 -14.06 -14.03 -4.53
C ALA A 119 -12.95 -12.98 -4.73
N SER A 120 -11.82 -13.10 -4.03
CA SER A 120 -10.66 -12.22 -4.02
C SER A 120 -9.51 -12.74 -4.89
N LYS A 121 -9.72 -13.89 -5.56
CA LYS A 121 -8.79 -14.48 -6.53
C LYS A 121 -8.56 -13.63 -7.79
N LYS A 122 -9.32 -12.54 -7.98
CA LYS A 122 -9.01 -11.53 -8.99
C LYS A 122 -7.99 -10.57 -8.39
N ILE A 123 -6.71 -10.75 -8.73
CA ILE A 123 -5.61 -9.85 -8.38
C ILE A 123 -5.91 -8.47 -8.97
N PRO A 124 -6.24 -7.44 -8.18
CA PRO A 124 -6.30 -6.07 -8.68
C PRO A 124 -4.87 -5.54 -8.67
N ALA A 125 -4.14 -5.79 -9.75
CA ALA A 125 -3.02 -4.94 -10.09
C ALA A 125 -3.60 -3.55 -10.44
N PHE A 126 -2.94 -2.51 -9.95
CA PHE A 126 -3.24 -1.08 -10.15
C PHE A 126 -4.30 -0.45 -9.25
N TYR A 127 -3.86 0.53 -8.46
CA TYR A 127 -4.56 1.80 -8.39
C TYR A 127 -4.02 2.68 -9.53
N PRO A 128 -4.83 3.02 -10.55
CA PRO A 128 -4.72 4.35 -11.14
C PRO A 128 -5.20 5.36 -10.11
N VAL A 129 -4.53 6.51 -10.05
CA VAL A 129 -5.06 7.70 -9.40
C VAL A 129 -6.47 7.93 -9.97
N PRO A 130 -7.52 8.11 -9.15
CA PRO A 130 -8.81 8.53 -9.68
C PRO A 130 -8.57 9.83 -10.44
N ASN A 131 -8.94 9.90 -11.72
CA ASN A 131 -9.04 11.18 -12.40
C ASN A 131 -9.99 12.04 -11.58
N SER A 132 -9.47 13.10 -10.96
CA SER A 132 -10.27 14.20 -10.49
C SER A 132 -10.98 14.80 -11.70
N GLN A 133 -12.31 14.78 -11.69
CA GLN A 133 -13.11 15.70 -12.49
C GLN A 133 -12.95 17.12 -11.93
#